data_AF-A0A2D6TUP2-F1
#
_entry.id   AF-A0A2D6TUP2-F1
#
_cell.length_a   1.000
_cell.length_b   1.000
_cell.length_c   1.000
_cell.angle_alpha   90.00
_cell.angle_beta   90.00
_cell.angle_gamma   90.00
#
_symmetry.space_group_name_H-M   'P 1'
#
loop_
_entity.id
_entity.type
_entity.pdbx_description
1 polymer ?
#
loop_
_entity_poly.entity_id
_entity_poly.type
_entity_poly.pdbx_seq_one_letter_code
_entity_poly.pdbx_strand_id
1 'polypeptide(L)'
;MRFFLLLAVVSALSFPKAIYAGDYMFSTENFTARVGNVRLQSLLVEQGKENEDTVDVQANVYMFEPSINIDDVRGSEASDIEEVDFLVEYTKANIEGDVAKIASFWAPDERSKIKEQLSDPEMLSRSMAYFEKYPGLNVVGIVDQGATKSILQRSLSMVFGANIKESGGQIYLTNKPANDLELAIIEASFVK
;
A
#
# COMPACT_ATOMS: atom_id res chain seq x y z
N MET A 1 18.69 -58.47 -23.63
CA MET A 1 19.67 -57.36 -23.61
C MET A 1 18.90 -56.05 -23.50
N ARG A 2 19.14 -55.35 -22.38
CA ARG A 2 18.98 -53.93 -22.02
C ARG A 2 17.92 -53.08 -22.74
N PHE A 3 16.87 -52.79 -21.97
CA PHE A 3 16.03 -51.60 -22.03
C PHE A 3 16.87 -50.31 -21.91
N PHE A 4 16.51 -49.28 -22.66
CA PHE A 4 16.78 -47.90 -22.28
C PHE A 4 15.49 -47.08 -22.43
N LEU A 5 14.83 -46.83 -21.30
CA LEU A 5 14.00 -45.65 -21.08
C LEU A 5 14.89 -44.42 -21.28
N LEU A 6 14.46 -43.44 -22.08
CA LEU A 6 14.94 -42.07 -21.89
C LEU A 6 13.82 -41.22 -21.31
N LEU A 7 14.18 -40.64 -20.18
CA LEU A 7 13.41 -39.87 -19.22
C LEU A 7 12.81 -38.62 -19.89
N ALA A 8 11.49 -38.47 -19.78
CA ALA A 8 10.85 -37.18 -19.95
C ALA A 8 11.33 -36.27 -18.82
N VAL A 9 12.23 -35.33 -19.12
CA VAL A 9 12.45 -34.18 -18.25
C VAL A 9 11.26 -33.26 -18.46
N VAL A 10 10.18 -33.54 -17.74
CA VAL A 10 9.16 -32.53 -17.47
C VAL A 10 9.83 -31.54 -16.53
N SER A 11 10.46 -30.53 -17.10
CA SER A 11 10.79 -29.31 -16.37
C SER A 11 9.44 -28.74 -15.90
N ALA A 12 9.10 -29.04 -14.65
CA ALA A 12 8.14 -28.28 -13.88
C ALA A 12 8.71 -26.87 -13.75
N LEU A 13 8.50 -26.05 -14.78
CA LEU A 13 8.50 -24.61 -14.64
C LEU A 13 7.38 -24.32 -13.64
N SER A 14 7.78 -24.09 -12.40
CA SER A 14 6.95 -23.44 -11.42
C SER A 14 6.59 -22.07 -11.98
N PHE A 15 5.47 -21.99 -12.68
CA PHE A 15 4.89 -20.72 -13.09
C PHE A 15 4.63 -19.90 -11.83
N PRO A 16 5.01 -18.60 -11.79
CA PRO A 16 4.56 -17.72 -10.74
C PRO A 16 3.03 -17.75 -10.72
N LYS A 17 2.47 -18.01 -9.55
CA LYS A 17 1.03 -18.12 -9.35
C LYS A 17 0.44 -16.73 -9.59
N ALA A 18 -0.54 -16.61 -10.49
CA ALA A 18 -1.40 -15.44 -10.53
C ALA A 18 -1.95 -15.19 -9.12
N ILE A 19 -1.83 -13.95 -8.64
CA ILE A 19 -2.34 -13.54 -7.33
C ILE A 19 -3.85 -13.37 -7.49
N TYR A 20 -4.58 -14.47 -7.32
CA TYR A 20 -6.03 -14.41 -7.20
C TYR A 20 -6.35 -13.76 -5.86
N ALA A 21 -7.05 -12.63 -5.89
CA ALA A 21 -7.80 -12.16 -4.74
C ALA A 21 -8.77 -13.30 -4.36
N GLY A 22 -8.49 -14.01 -3.27
CA GLY A 22 -9.50 -14.85 -2.63
C GLY A 22 -10.70 -14.00 -2.22
N ASP A 23 -11.79 -14.65 -1.82
CA ASP A 23 -13.03 -14.03 -1.34
C ASP A 23 -12.75 -12.75 -0.52
N TYR A 24 -12.98 -11.58 -1.12
CA TYR A 24 -12.82 -10.30 -0.43
C TYR A 24 -14.12 -9.96 0.27
N MET A 25 -14.04 -9.59 1.55
CA MET A 25 -15.20 -9.09 2.27
C MET A 25 -15.29 -7.58 2.09
N PHE A 26 -16.33 -7.14 1.39
CA PHE A 26 -16.75 -5.74 1.45
C PHE A 26 -17.60 -5.56 2.71
N SER A 27 -17.11 -4.76 3.65
CA SER A 27 -17.87 -4.38 4.82
C SER A 27 -17.74 -2.89 5.08
N THR A 28 -18.77 -2.35 5.72
CA THR A 28 -18.71 -1.03 6.32
C THR A 28 -18.34 -1.23 7.77
N GLU A 29 -17.10 -0.89 8.12
CA GLU A 29 -16.56 -1.08 9.47
C GLU A 29 -16.60 0.23 10.27
N ASN A 30 -16.84 0.11 11.57
CA ASN A 30 -16.69 1.20 12.53
C ASN A 30 -15.32 1.09 13.21
N PHE A 31 -14.51 2.13 13.05
CA PHE A 31 -13.20 2.25 13.66
C PHE A 31 -13.23 3.28 14.79
N THR A 32 -12.66 2.92 15.95
CA THR A 32 -12.62 3.78 17.13
C THR A 32 -11.19 4.14 17.47
N ALA A 33 -10.86 5.42 17.49
CA ALA A 33 -9.52 5.92 17.82
C ALA A 33 -9.56 7.02 18.88
N ARG A 34 -8.49 7.21 19.66
CA ARG A 34 -8.33 8.40 20.50
C ARG A 34 -8.12 9.63 19.62
N VAL A 35 -8.73 10.78 19.93
CA VAL A 35 -8.57 12.04 19.17
C VAL A 35 -7.10 12.40 18.94
N GLY A 36 -6.22 12.17 19.93
CA GLY A 36 -4.79 12.43 19.81
C GLY A 36 -4.07 11.64 18.70
N ASN A 37 -4.66 10.53 18.27
CA ASN A 37 -4.18 9.60 17.24
C ASN A 37 -4.87 9.83 15.88
N VAL A 38 -5.93 10.64 15.85
CA VAL A 38 -6.66 10.99 14.63
C VAL A 38 -6.13 12.33 14.13
N ARG A 39 -5.72 12.39 12.85
CA ARG A 39 -5.19 13.63 12.28
C ARG A 39 -6.30 14.65 11.94
N LEU A 40 -7.37 14.79 12.73
CA LEU A 40 -8.57 15.56 12.34
C LEU A 40 -8.25 16.99 11.86
N GLN A 41 -9.01 17.47 10.89
CA GLN A 41 -9.11 18.89 10.55
C GLN A 41 -9.19 19.68 11.85
N SER A 42 -8.33 20.68 11.94
CA SER A 42 -7.89 21.42 13.14
C SER A 42 -8.96 21.79 14.18
N LEU A 43 -10.24 21.83 13.81
CA LEU A 43 -11.35 22.17 14.70
C LEU A 43 -11.69 21.11 15.76
N LEU A 44 -11.54 19.81 15.50
CA LEU A 44 -11.79 18.75 16.51
C LEU A 44 -10.56 18.53 17.41
N VAL A 45 -9.38 18.83 16.87
CA VAL A 45 -8.09 18.68 17.56
C VAL A 45 -7.93 19.67 18.72
N GLU A 46 -8.39 20.90 18.55
CA GLU A 46 -8.26 21.94 19.59
C GLU A 46 -9.15 21.69 20.81
N GLN A 47 -10.26 20.94 20.66
CA GLN A 47 -11.20 20.66 21.76
C GLN A 47 -11.06 19.24 22.33
N GLY A 48 -10.75 18.23 21.51
CA GLY A 48 -10.73 16.82 21.93
C GLY A 48 -9.39 16.30 22.44
N LYS A 49 -8.26 16.99 22.15
CA LYS A 49 -6.93 16.57 22.64
C LYS A 49 -6.79 16.61 24.17
N GLU A 50 -7.55 17.48 24.84
CA GLU A 50 -7.46 17.64 26.30
C GLU A 50 -8.26 16.56 27.07
N ASN A 51 -9.20 15.86 26.42
CA ASN A 51 -10.19 15.02 27.11
C ASN A 51 -10.02 13.50 26.93
N GLU A 52 -8.95 13.03 26.26
CA GLU A 52 -8.83 11.63 25.83
C GLU A 52 -10.05 11.11 25.05
N ASP A 53 -10.77 12.01 24.37
CA ASP A 53 -12.00 11.67 23.66
C ASP A 53 -11.71 10.61 22.58
N THR A 54 -12.68 9.74 22.35
CA THR A 54 -12.64 8.74 21.27
C THR A 54 -13.51 9.20 20.11
N VAL A 55 -13.05 8.96 18.89
CA VAL A 55 -13.78 9.24 17.66
C VAL A 55 -14.08 7.93 16.98
N ASP A 56 -15.34 7.77 16.61
CA ASP A 56 -15.82 6.67 15.79
C ASP A 56 -15.95 7.11 14.34
N VAL A 57 -15.43 6.29 13.44
CA VAL A 57 -15.42 6.54 12.01
C VAL A 57 -15.96 5.32 11.30
N GLN A 58 -16.98 5.54 10.48
CA GLN A 58 -17.49 4.51 9.59
C GLN A 58 -16.81 4.65 8.22
N ALA A 59 -16.19 3.57 7.73
CA ALA A 59 -15.55 3.55 6.41
C ALA A 59 -15.90 2.29 5.63
N ASN A 60 -15.94 2.40 4.31
CA ASN A 60 -16.08 1.26 3.42
C ASN A 60 -14.70 0.62 3.23
N VAL A 61 -14.61 -0.66 3.53
CA VAL A 61 -13.34 -1.37 3.53
C VAL A 61 -13.45 -2.65 2.72
N TYR A 62 -12.40 -2.90 1.94
CA TYR A 62 -12.17 -4.13 1.22
C TYR A 62 -11.04 -4.84 1.94
N MET A 63 -11.37 -5.77 2.85
CA MET A 63 -10.37 -6.54 3.59
C MET A 63 -10.06 -7.85 2.86
N PHE A 64 -8.78 -8.17 2.72
CA PHE A 64 -8.32 -9.41 2.10
C PHE A 64 -8.11 -10.47 3.18
N GLU A 65 -8.84 -11.58 3.07
CA GLU A 65 -8.67 -12.76 3.92
C GLU A 65 -8.42 -14.01 3.07
N PRO A 66 -7.18 -14.53 3.00
CA PRO A 66 -5.96 -14.00 3.63
C PRO A 66 -5.46 -12.70 2.97
N SER A 67 -4.61 -11.96 3.69
CA SER A 67 -3.91 -10.80 3.13
C SER A 67 -3.15 -11.17 1.85
N ILE A 68 -3.09 -10.24 0.90
CA ILE A 68 -2.30 -10.43 -0.32
C ILE A 68 -0.83 -10.27 0.03
N ASN A 69 -0.08 -11.36 -0.06
CA ASN A 69 1.36 -11.36 0.21
C ASN A 69 2.16 -11.56 -1.08
N ILE A 70 3.04 -10.60 -1.35
CA ILE A 70 4.00 -10.61 -2.46
C ILE A 70 5.38 -10.64 -1.83
N ASP A 71 6.06 -11.79 -1.86
CA ASP A 71 7.35 -11.94 -1.18
C ASP A 71 8.47 -11.09 -1.83
N ASP A 72 8.40 -10.89 -3.15
CA ASP A 72 9.33 -10.05 -3.91
C ASP A 72 8.65 -9.46 -5.14
N VAL A 73 8.50 -8.13 -5.17
CA VAL A 73 7.86 -7.44 -6.29
C VAL A 73 8.63 -7.58 -7.61
N ARG A 74 9.94 -7.84 -7.60
CA ARG A 74 10.78 -7.86 -8.82
C ARG A 74 10.35 -8.94 -9.81
N GLY A 75 9.79 -10.05 -9.30
CA GLY A 75 9.24 -11.14 -10.10
C GLY A 75 7.71 -11.14 -10.18
N SER A 76 7.03 -10.13 -9.65
CA SER A 76 5.57 -10.09 -9.60
C SER A 76 4.99 -9.70 -10.96
N GLU A 77 4.02 -10.49 -11.41
CA GLU A 77 3.14 -10.18 -12.53
C GLU A 77 1.95 -9.33 -12.05
N ALA A 78 1.16 -8.83 -13.00
CA ALA A 78 -0.06 -8.08 -12.74
C ALA A 78 -1.11 -8.96 -12.02
N SER A 79 -1.94 -8.34 -11.20
CA SER A 79 -3.04 -8.93 -10.46
C SER A 79 -4.39 -8.40 -10.99
N ASP A 80 -5.49 -8.91 -10.44
CA ASP A 80 -6.83 -8.40 -10.75
C ASP A 80 -7.19 -7.13 -9.95
N ILE A 81 -6.28 -6.61 -9.11
CA ILE A 81 -6.51 -5.44 -8.24
C ILE A 81 -5.53 -4.33 -8.63
N GLU A 82 -6.07 -3.30 -9.30
CA GLU A 82 -5.28 -2.18 -9.84
C GLU A 82 -4.44 -1.46 -8.77
N GLU A 83 -4.98 -1.31 -7.56
CA GLU A 83 -4.28 -0.69 -6.44
C GLU A 83 -3.05 -1.50 -5.98
N VAL A 84 -3.11 -2.83 -6.04
CA VAL A 84 -1.99 -3.70 -5.69
C VAL A 84 -0.91 -3.60 -6.77
N ASP A 85 -1.31 -3.66 -8.04
CA ASP A 85 -0.40 -3.52 -9.18
C ASP A 85 0.31 -2.17 -9.18
N PHE A 86 -0.42 -1.12 -8.83
CA PHE A 86 0.14 0.22 -8.66
C PHE A 86 1.28 0.23 -7.62
N LEU A 87 1.09 -0.42 -6.45
CA LEU A 87 2.14 -0.51 -5.43
C LEU A 87 3.32 -1.39 -5.86
N VAL A 88 3.06 -2.47 -6.60
CA VAL A 88 4.11 -3.33 -7.17
C VAL A 88 5.01 -2.51 -8.08
N GLU A 89 4.43 -1.77 -9.03
CA GLU A 89 5.19 -0.95 -9.98
C GLU A 89 5.89 0.24 -9.31
N TYR A 90 5.24 0.86 -8.31
CA TYR A 90 5.89 1.90 -7.50
C TYR A 90 7.10 1.37 -6.73
N THR A 91 6.96 0.19 -6.12
CA THR A 91 8.05 -0.46 -5.37
C THR A 91 9.20 -0.84 -6.31
N LYS A 92 8.92 -1.40 -7.49
CA LYS A 92 9.92 -1.67 -8.53
C LYS A 92 10.69 -0.40 -8.93
N ALA A 93 9.98 0.72 -9.14
CA ALA A 93 10.62 2.00 -9.48
C ALA A 93 11.55 2.52 -8.37
N ASN A 94 11.20 2.30 -7.09
CA ASN A 94 12.08 2.65 -5.97
C ASN A 94 13.32 1.75 -5.87
N ILE A 95 13.21 0.46 -6.19
CA ILE A 95 14.36 -0.45 -6.29
C ILE A 95 15.30 -0.01 -7.41
N GLU A 96 14.74 0.36 -8.58
CA GLU A 96 15.51 0.83 -9.74
C GLU A 96 16.19 2.18 -9.51
N GLY A 97 15.71 2.98 -8.56
CA GLY A 97 16.23 4.32 -8.28
C GLY A 97 15.90 5.37 -9.35
N ASP A 98 14.95 5.09 -10.24
CA ASP A 98 14.55 6.03 -11.30
C ASP A 98 13.67 7.14 -10.72
N VAL A 99 14.28 8.27 -10.37
CA VAL A 99 13.60 9.44 -9.81
C VAL A 99 12.45 9.94 -10.68
N ALA A 100 12.60 9.91 -12.02
CA ALA A 100 11.56 10.40 -12.92
C ALA A 100 10.36 9.46 -12.92
N LYS A 101 10.62 8.14 -12.94
CA LYS A 101 9.59 7.10 -12.84
C LYS A 101 8.90 7.15 -11.47
N ILE A 102 9.64 7.19 -10.36
CA ILE A 102 9.10 7.31 -9.00
C ILE A 102 8.18 8.54 -8.91
N ALA A 103 8.64 9.71 -9.36
CA ALA A 103 7.85 10.94 -9.34
C ALA A 103 6.59 10.88 -10.22
N SER A 104 6.54 10.02 -11.24
CA SER A 104 5.37 9.90 -12.12
C SER A 104 4.16 9.28 -11.42
N PHE A 105 4.39 8.40 -10.42
CA PHE A 105 3.35 7.81 -9.58
C PHE A 105 2.67 8.83 -8.67
N TRP A 106 3.32 9.96 -8.39
CA TRP A 106 2.75 10.99 -7.53
C TRP A 106 1.81 11.91 -8.30
N ALA A 107 0.81 12.41 -7.59
CA ALA A 107 -0.13 13.38 -8.10
C ALA A 107 0.57 14.58 -8.77
N PRO A 108 0.09 15.07 -9.93
CA PRO A 108 0.76 16.16 -10.66
C PRO A 108 1.12 17.38 -9.82
N ASP A 109 0.27 17.75 -8.86
CA ASP A 109 0.46 18.88 -7.96
C ASP A 109 1.50 18.64 -6.84
N GLU A 110 1.95 17.40 -6.65
CA GLU A 110 2.93 17.00 -5.63
C GLU A 110 4.29 16.58 -6.24
N ARG A 111 4.34 16.26 -7.54
CA ARG A 111 5.54 15.73 -8.22
C ARG A 111 6.79 16.58 -8.02
N SER A 112 6.67 17.90 -8.09
CA SER A 112 7.83 18.80 -7.98
C SER A 112 8.52 18.66 -6.63
N LYS A 113 7.74 18.58 -5.54
CA LYS A 113 8.27 18.40 -4.18
C LYS A 113 8.91 17.02 -4.02
N ILE A 114 8.31 15.97 -4.59
CA ILE A 114 8.88 14.63 -4.56
C ILE A 114 10.22 14.57 -5.31
N LYS A 115 10.30 15.20 -6.49
CA LYS A 115 11.57 15.30 -7.24
C LYS A 115 12.65 16.04 -6.46
N GLU A 116 12.29 17.10 -5.75
CA GLU A 116 13.22 17.83 -4.88
C GLU A 116 13.72 16.93 -3.74
N GLN A 117 12.83 16.22 -3.06
CA GLN A 117 13.22 15.27 -1.99
C GLN A 117 14.12 14.14 -2.50
N LEU A 118 13.82 13.59 -3.67
CA LEU A 118 14.61 12.52 -4.30
C LEU A 118 15.88 13.03 -4.99
N SER A 119 16.07 14.35 -5.10
CA SER A 119 17.31 14.94 -5.62
C SER A 119 18.46 14.89 -4.61
N ASP A 120 18.14 14.69 -3.33
CA ASP A 120 19.13 14.38 -2.31
C ASP A 120 19.65 12.93 -2.51
N PRO A 121 20.93 12.75 -2.88
CA PRO A 121 21.48 11.42 -3.14
C PRO A 121 21.45 10.51 -1.91
N GLU A 122 21.53 11.06 -0.70
CA GLU A 122 21.47 10.28 0.53
C GLU A 122 20.06 9.73 0.75
N MET A 123 19.03 10.55 0.51
CA MET A 123 17.64 10.14 0.59
C MET A 123 17.30 9.06 -0.44
N LEU A 124 17.71 9.27 -1.70
CA LEU A 124 17.49 8.29 -2.76
C LEU A 124 18.18 6.96 -2.45
N SER A 125 19.45 7.01 -2.04
CA SER A 125 20.22 5.82 -1.67
C SER A 125 19.59 5.05 -0.50
N ARG A 126 19.12 5.75 0.54
CA ARG A 126 18.41 5.13 1.67
C ARG A 126 17.10 4.48 1.24
N SER A 127 16.33 5.13 0.35
CA SER A 127 15.09 4.59 -0.19
C SER A 127 15.35 3.31 -0.99
N MET A 128 16.30 3.36 -1.94
CA MET A 128 16.72 2.18 -2.72
C MET A 128 17.16 1.03 -1.81
N ALA A 129 18.07 1.29 -0.87
CA ALA A 129 18.57 0.27 0.05
C ALA A 129 17.47 -0.36 0.92
N TYR A 130 16.45 0.42 1.29
CA TYR A 130 15.29 -0.12 2.00
C TYR A 130 14.51 -1.10 1.13
N PHE A 131 14.13 -0.70 -0.09
CA PHE A 131 13.32 -1.54 -0.98
C PHE A 131 14.09 -2.73 -1.57
N GLU A 132 15.40 -2.61 -1.77
CA GLU A 132 16.25 -3.76 -2.16
C GLU A 132 16.31 -4.82 -1.06
N LYS A 133 16.35 -4.39 0.20
CA LYS A 133 16.41 -5.27 1.37
C LYS A 133 15.04 -5.87 1.71
N TYR A 134 13.98 -5.11 1.50
CA TYR A 134 12.59 -5.48 1.80
C TYR A 134 11.71 -5.29 0.57
N PRO A 135 11.86 -6.14 -0.47
CA PRO A 135 11.14 -6.02 -1.73
C PRO A 135 9.70 -6.53 -1.66
N GLY A 136 9.27 -7.04 -0.50
CA GLY A 136 7.98 -7.66 -0.33
C GLY A 136 6.88 -6.65 0.01
N LEU A 137 5.65 -6.97 -0.39
CA LEU A 137 4.44 -6.24 -0.02
C LEU A 137 3.47 -7.19 0.66
N ASN A 138 2.86 -6.74 1.76
CA ASN A 138 1.74 -7.43 2.38
C ASN A 138 0.57 -6.45 2.44
N VAL A 139 -0.39 -6.61 1.54
CA VAL A 139 -1.59 -5.77 1.44
C VAL A 139 -2.72 -6.43 2.20
N VAL A 140 -3.21 -5.73 3.23
CA VAL A 140 -4.24 -6.22 4.14
C VAL A 140 -5.63 -5.84 3.65
N GLY A 141 -5.75 -4.69 2.99
CA GLY A 141 -7.02 -4.20 2.49
C GLY A 141 -6.92 -2.81 1.88
N ILE A 142 -8.06 -2.30 1.42
CA ILE A 142 -8.21 -0.98 0.84
C ILE A 142 -9.37 -0.28 1.54
N VAL A 143 -9.14 0.96 2.00
CA VAL A 143 -10.16 1.80 2.63
C VAL A 143 -10.57 2.89 1.66
N ASP A 144 -11.86 2.95 1.32
CA ASP A 144 -12.42 4.03 0.52
C ASP A 144 -12.76 5.24 1.39
N GLN A 145 -12.26 6.41 0.98
CA GLN A 145 -12.42 7.69 1.66
C GLN A 145 -13.15 8.73 0.79
N GLY A 146 -13.86 8.27 -0.24
CA GLY A 146 -14.56 9.11 -1.20
C GLY A 146 -13.64 9.53 -2.35
N ALA A 147 -12.94 10.66 -2.19
CA ALA A 147 -12.08 11.17 -3.27
C ALA A 147 -10.67 10.52 -3.30
N THR A 148 -10.31 9.81 -2.24
CA THR A 148 -9.06 9.04 -2.10
C THR A 148 -9.37 7.63 -1.62
N LYS A 149 -8.44 6.71 -1.83
CA LYS A 149 -8.40 5.39 -1.19
C LYS A 149 -7.09 5.25 -0.44
N SER A 150 -7.07 4.48 0.63
CA SER A 150 -5.84 4.14 1.36
C SER A 150 -5.59 2.65 1.21
N ILE A 151 -4.44 2.28 0.65
CA ILE A 151 -4.01 0.89 0.54
C ILE A 151 -3.28 0.53 1.83
N LEU A 152 -3.86 -0.40 2.60
CA LEU A 152 -3.32 -0.84 3.89
C LEU A 152 -2.24 -1.88 3.67
N GLN A 153 -1.02 -1.56 4.12
CA GLN A 153 0.14 -2.44 4.06
C GLN A 153 0.59 -2.82 5.46
N ARG A 154 0.98 -4.09 5.66
CA ARG A 154 1.54 -4.57 6.92
C ARG A 154 3.04 -4.81 6.78
N SER A 155 3.83 -4.22 7.66
CA SER A 155 5.24 -4.57 7.83
C SER A 155 5.54 -4.78 9.31
N LEU A 156 6.11 -5.95 9.64
CA LEU A 156 6.31 -6.39 11.03
C LEU A 156 4.98 -6.34 11.82
N SER A 157 4.97 -5.60 12.92
CA SER A 157 3.80 -5.38 13.78
C SER A 157 3.05 -4.07 13.48
N MET A 158 3.41 -3.39 12.39
CA MET A 158 2.81 -2.10 12.03
C MET A 158 1.99 -2.25 10.75
N VAL A 159 0.83 -1.60 10.74
CA VAL A 159 0.10 -1.33 9.51
C VAL A 159 0.29 0.14 9.17
N PHE A 160 0.43 0.43 7.89
CA PHE A 160 0.55 1.78 7.34
C PHE A 160 -0.27 1.89 6.06
N GLY A 161 -0.57 3.11 5.65
CA GLY A 161 -1.45 3.42 4.53
C GLY A 161 -0.69 4.13 3.44
N ALA A 162 -0.90 3.71 2.19
CA ALA A 162 -0.52 4.48 1.01
C ALA A 162 -1.79 5.10 0.42
N ASN A 163 -1.91 6.42 0.53
CA ASN A 163 -3.03 7.14 -0.08
C ASN A 163 -2.86 7.25 -1.59
N ILE A 164 -3.94 6.91 -2.27
CA ILE A 164 -4.08 7.09 -3.71
C ILE A 164 -5.30 7.94 -4.04
N LYS A 165 -5.23 8.65 -5.15
CA LYS A 165 -6.35 9.35 -5.76
C LYS A 165 -6.45 8.99 -7.24
N GLU A 166 -7.68 8.83 -7.72
CA GLU A 166 -7.95 8.63 -9.13
C GLU A 166 -8.21 9.98 -9.81
N SER A 167 -7.56 10.22 -10.95
CA SER A 167 -7.80 11.41 -11.77
C SER A 167 -7.55 11.12 -13.23
N GLY A 168 -8.55 11.38 -14.09
CA GLY A 168 -8.44 11.14 -15.53
C GLY A 168 -8.22 9.67 -15.91
N GLY A 169 -8.76 8.73 -15.12
CA GLY A 169 -8.58 7.29 -15.35
C GLY A 169 -7.19 6.76 -14.99
N GLN A 170 -6.43 7.49 -14.17
CA GLN A 170 -5.13 7.06 -13.65
C GLN A 170 -5.10 7.18 -12.13
N ILE A 171 -4.44 6.22 -11.48
CA ILE A 171 -4.16 6.22 -10.04
C ILE A 171 -2.87 6.99 -9.76
N TYR A 172 -2.87 7.78 -8.69
CA TYR A 172 -1.69 8.51 -8.21
C TYR A 172 -1.55 8.43 -6.69
N LEU A 173 -0.32 8.37 -6.18
CA LEU A 173 0.00 8.62 -4.78
C LEU A 173 -0.27 10.09 -4.42
N THR A 174 -0.73 10.31 -3.18
CA THR A 174 -0.93 11.64 -2.63
C THR A 174 -0.62 11.70 -1.14
N ASN A 175 -0.09 12.83 -0.65
CA ASN A 175 0.00 13.08 0.80
C ASN A 175 -1.21 13.86 1.34
N LYS A 176 -2.26 14.03 0.52
CA LYS A 176 -3.46 14.78 0.84
C LYS A 176 -4.66 13.83 0.81
N PRO A 177 -4.86 13.01 1.86
CA PRO A 177 -6.05 12.19 1.95
C PRO A 177 -7.30 13.09 1.95
N ALA A 178 -8.41 12.57 1.43
CA ALA A 178 -9.68 13.29 1.40
C ALA A 178 -10.20 13.63 2.81
N ASN A 179 -9.79 12.84 3.80
CA ASN A 179 -10.14 13.02 5.20
C ASN A 179 -9.05 12.41 6.09
N ASP A 180 -9.08 12.75 7.36
CA ASP A 180 -8.05 12.34 8.34
C ASP A 180 -8.28 10.93 8.89
N LEU A 181 -9.14 10.15 8.22
CA LEU A 181 -9.59 8.84 8.66
C LEU A 181 -8.48 7.79 8.53
N GLU A 182 -7.53 7.94 7.60
CA GLU A 182 -6.50 6.93 7.32
C GLU A 182 -5.64 6.58 8.54
N LEU A 183 -4.94 7.57 9.12
CA LEU A 183 -4.05 7.38 10.26
C LEU A 183 -4.82 6.86 11.48
N ALA A 184 -6.03 7.38 11.68
CA ALA A 184 -6.90 6.99 12.79
C ALA A 184 -7.38 5.55 12.70
N ILE A 185 -7.83 5.13 11.50
CA ILE A 185 -8.28 3.78 11.22
C ILE A 185 -7.11 2.81 11.36
N ILE A 186 -5.94 3.16 10.82
CA ILE A 186 -4.73 2.32 10.91
C ILE A 186 -4.26 2.15 12.35
N GLU A 187 -4.20 3.23 13.13
CA GLU A 187 -3.81 3.14 14.54
C GLU A 187 -4.88 2.42 15.38
N ALA A 188 -6.17 2.59 15.09
CA ALA A 188 -7.27 1.91 15.80
C ALA A 188 -7.37 0.41 15.49
N SER A 189 -7.19 0.01 14.23
CA SER A 189 -7.51 -1.34 13.76
C SER A 189 -6.46 -2.38 14.10
N PHE A 190 -5.24 -1.94 14.44
CA PHE A 190 -4.10 -2.82 14.62
C PHE A 190 -3.41 -2.64 15.98
N VAL A 191 -3.93 -1.78 16.87
CA VAL A 191 -3.64 -1.78 18.30
C VAL A 191 -4.52 -2.85 18.98
N LYS A 192 -4.09 -4.11 18.88
CA LYS A 192 -4.51 -5.19 19.78
C LYS A 192 -3.28 -5.97 20.24
#